data_AF-A0A382PDK9-F1
#
_entry.id   AF-A0A382PDK9-F1
#
_cell.length_a   1.000
_cell.length_b   1.000
_cell.length_c   1.000
_cell.angle_alpha   90.00
_cell.angle_beta   90.00
_cell.angle_gamma   90.00
#
_symmetry.space_group_name_H-M   'P 1'
#
loop_
_entity.id
_entity.type
_entity.pdbx_description
1 polymer ?
#
loop_
_entity_poly.entity_id
_entity_poly.type
_entity_poly.pdbx_seq_one_letter_code
_entity_poly.pdbx_strand_id
1 'polypeptide(L)' 'MLVVKIGGASGVNIKSIVSDIATQTESGEKLIVVHGGSDLATDLGEQLG' A
#
# COMPACT_ATOMS: atom_id res chain seq x y z
N MET A 1 4.94 -1.90 -17.59
CA MET A 1 3.90 -1.04 -16.97
C MET A 1 3.01 -1.94 -16.15
N LEU A 2 3.28 -2.00 -14.85
CA LEU A 2 2.61 -2.86 -13.89
C LEU A 2 1.77 -1.99 -12.93
N VAL A 3 0.52 -2.40 -12.67
CA VAL A 3 -0.35 -1.75 -11.69
C VAL A 3 -0.38 -2.61 -10.43
N VAL A 4 0.04 -2.05 -9.30
CA VAL A 4 0.07 -2.74 -8.01
C VAL A 4 -0.99 -2.14 -7.09
N LYS A 5 -2.01 -2.93 -6.74
CA LYS A 5 -3.01 -2.56 -5.73
C LYS A 5 -2.66 -3.17 -4.38
N ILE A 6 -2.24 -2.32 -3.44
CA ILE A 6 -1.95 -2.70 -2.07
C ILE A 6 -3.26 -2.71 -1.27
N GLY A 7 -3.51 -3.79 -0.52
CA GLY A 7 -4.66 -3.90 0.39
C GLY A 7 -4.63 -2.85 1.51
N GLY A 8 -5.76 -2.65 2.19
CA GLY A 8 -5.88 -1.70 3.30
C GLY A 8 -6.13 -2.35 4.67
N ALA A 9 -6.03 -3.68 4.76
CA ALA A 9 -6.28 -4.44 5.98
C ALA A 9 -5.10 -4.36 6.96
N SER A 10 -5.35 -4.70 8.22
CA SER A 10 -4.29 -4.91 9.22
C SER A 10 -3.30 -5.98 8.76
N GLY A 11 -2.04 -5.84 9.20
CA GLY A 11 -0.97 -6.79 8.90
C GLY A 11 -0.30 -6.63 7.54
N VAL A 12 -0.71 -5.65 6.71
CA VAL A 12 0.02 -5.29 5.49
C VAL A 12 1.40 -4.74 5.86
N ASN A 13 2.45 -5.42 5.44
CA ASN A 13 3.83 -4.99 5.71
C ASN A 13 4.27 -3.90 4.73
N ILE A 14 3.91 -2.66 5.05
CA ILE A 14 4.19 -1.48 4.23
C ILE A 14 5.68 -1.29 3.95
N LYS A 15 6.55 -1.56 4.93
CA LYS A 15 8.01 -1.37 4.75
C LYS A 15 8.57 -2.29 3.68
N SER A 16 8.22 -3.57 3.72
CA SER A 16 8.67 -4.54 2.71
C SER A 16 8.11 -4.21 1.33
N ILE A 17 6.85 -3.81 1.24
CA ILE A 17 6.22 -3.45 -0.03
C ILE A 17 6.87 -2.22 -0.65
N VAL A 18 7.13 -1.18 0.15
CA VAL A 18 7.82 0.04 -0.33
C VAL A 18 9.25 -0.28 -0.78
N SER A 19 9.96 -1.14 -0.04
CA SER A 19 11.31 -1.58 -0.44
C SER A 19 11.28 -2.28 -1.80
N ASP A 20 10.31 -3.15 -2.04
CA ASP A 20 10.20 -3.89 -3.30
C ASP A 20 9.82 -2.95 -4.47
N ILE A 21 8.89 -2.02 -4.24
CA ILE A 21 8.54 -0.98 -5.23
C ILE A 21 9.78 -0.13 -5.59
N ALA A 22 10.60 0.22 -4.60
CA ALA A 22 11.83 0.97 -4.86
C ALA A 22 12.81 0.16 -5.72
N THR A 23 13.07 -1.09 -5.36
CA THR A 23 13.93 -2.00 -6.16
C THR A 23 13.43 -2.13 -7.60
N GLN A 24 12.13 -2.27 -7.81
CA GLN A 24 11.55 -2.39 -9.15
C GLN A 24 11.58 -1.07 -9.93
N THR A 25 11.43 0.06 -9.25
CA THR A 25 11.57 1.37 -9.89
C THR A 25 13.02 1.62 -10.31
N GLU A 26 13.99 1.27 -9.46
CA GLU A 26 15.43 1.37 -9.74
C GLU A 26 15.87 0.43 -10.88
N SER A 27 15.22 -0.72 -11.04
CA SER A 27 15.47 -1.64 -12.17
C SER A 27 14.87 -1.16 -13.50
N GLY A 28 14.13 -0.04 -13.49
CA GLY A 28 13.54 0.58 -14.67
C GLY A 28 12.11 0.15 -14.97
N GLU A 29 11.46 -0.62 -14.08
CA GLU A 29 10.04 -0.96 -14.26
C GLU A 29 9.15 0.27 -14.08
N LYS A 30 8.12 0.37 -14.93
CA LYS A 30 7.13 1.45 -14.83
C LYS A 30 5.96 0.97 -13.99
N LEU A 31 5.82 1.55 -12.80
CA LEU A 31 4.79 1.15 -11.83
C LEU A 31 3.70 2.21 -11.70
N ILE A 32 2.45 1.76 -11.56
CA ILE A 32 1.35 2.55 -11.01
C ILE A 32 0.96 1.89 -9.69
N VAL A 33 1.07 2.63 -8.59
CA VAL A 33 0.78 2.10 -7.25
C VAL A 33 -0.51 2.72 -6.74
N VAL A 34 -1.43 1.85 -6.29
CA VAL A 34 -2.69 2.24 -5.64
C VAL A 34 -2.74 1.55 -4.28
N HIS A 35 -3.25 2.21 -3.24
CA HIS A 35 -3.38 1.62 -1.90
C HIS A 35 -4.82 1.63 -1.40
N GLY A 36 -5.10 0.82 -0.38
CA GLY A 36 -6.31 0.93 0.43
C GLY A 36 -6.00 1.60 1.78
N GLY A 37 -6.94 1.56 2.70
CA GLY A 37 -6.75 2.02 4.07
C GLY A 37 -7.94 1.69 4.96
N SER A 38 -8.60 0.55 4.70
CA SER A 38 -9.86 0.18 5.36
C SER A 38 -9.69 0.01 6.86
N ASP A 39 -8.59 -0.57 7.33
CA ASP A 39 -8.28 -0.75 8.75
C ASP A 39 -8.21 0.60 9.47
N LEU A 40 -7.36 1.51 8.98
CA LEU A 40 -7.26 2.89 9.49
C LEU A 40 -8.56 3.69 9.38
N ALA A 41 -9.33 3.47 8.31
CA ALA A 41 -10.62 4.13 8.13
C ALA A 41 -11.66 3.62 9.14
N THR A 42 -11.67 2.32 9.44
CA THR A 42 -12.50 1.73 10.48
C THR A 42 -12.09 2.26 11.85
N ASP A 43 -10.80 2.23 12.19
CA ASP A 43 -10.28 2.75 13.46
C ASP A 43 -10.63 4.24 13.65
N LEU A 44 -10.55 5.02 12.57
CA LEU A 44 -10.94 6.43 12.58
C LEU A 44 -12.46 6.58 12.78
N GLY A 45 -13.26 5.76 12.12
CA GLY A 45 -14.72 5.75 12.30
C GLY A 45 -15.09 5.48 13.76
N GLU A 46 -14.51 4.45 14.37
CA GLU A 46 -14.76 4.10 15.78
C GLU A 46 -14.37 5.23 16.75
N GLN A 47 -13.31 5.99 16.44
CA GLN A 47 -12.90 7.15 17.23
C GLN A 47 -13.85 8.35 17.10
N LEU A 48 -14.58 8.45 15.99
CA LEU A 48 -15.47 9.56 15.68
C LEU A 48 -16.94 9.29 16.01
N GLY A 49 -17.33 8.03 16.23
CA GLY A 49 -18.68 7.60 16.62
C GLY A 49 -19.59 7.27 15.45
#